data_AF-R9CF20-F1
#
_entry.id   AF-R9CF20-F1
#
_cell.length_a   1.000
_cell.length_b   1.000
_cell.length_c   1.000
_cell.angle_alpha   90.00
_cell.angle_beta   90.00
_cell.angle_gamma   90.00
#
_symmetry.space_group_name_H-M   'P 1'
#
loop_
_entity.id
_entity.type
_entity.pdbx_description
1 polymer ?
#
loop_
_entity_poly.entity_id
_entity_poly.type
_entity_poly.pdbx_seq_one_letter_code
_entity_poly.pdbx_strand_id
1 'polypeptide(L)' 'MVKVYSTNSCPWCVKAKNYLKSVNVEFEDLNVQEDMTARDEMISKSKQMGVPVLDINGTIIVGFDKNAIDSALNV' A
#
# COMPACT_ATOMS: atom_id res chain seq x y z
N MET A 1 11.33 0.81 5.64
CA MET A 1 10.38 1.93 5.40
C MET A 1 9.16 1.34 4.71
N VAL A 2 7.96 1.59 5.23
CA VAL A 2 6.72 1.08 4.63
C VAL A 2 5.96 2.26 4.04
N LYS A 3 5.52 2.15 2.79
CA LYS A 3 4.67 3.14 2.12
C LYS A 3 3.40 2.47 1.64
N VAL A 4 2.29 3.17 1.78
CA VAL A 4 0.96 2.66 1.42
C VAL A 4 0.36 3.66 0.45
N TYR A 5 0.31 3.27 -0.82
CA TYR A 5 -0.38 3.99 -1.85
C TYR A 5 -1.86 3.69 -1.73
N SER A 6 -2.60 4.70 -1.32
CA SER A 6 -4.01 4.59 -1.00
C SER A 6 -4.83 5.67 -1.68
N THR A 7 -6.15 5.51 -1.68
CA THR A 7 -7.08 6.55 -2.14
C THR A 7 -8.20 6.74 -1.13
N ASN A 8 -8.63 7.98 -0.94
CA ASN A 8 -9.75 8.33 -0.06
C ASN A 8 -11.06 7.60 -0.39
N SER A 9 -11.29 7.23 -1.64
CA SER A 9 -12.57 6.64 -2.08
C SER A 9 -12.58 5.11 -2.07
N CYS A 10 -11.52 4.44 -1.58
CA CYS A 10 -11.42 2.99 -1.67
C CYS A 10 -11.50 2.29 -0.30
N PRO A 11 -12.54 1.49 -0.02
CA PRO A 11 -12.69 0.79 1.26
C PRO A 11 -11.56 -0.23 1.51
N TRP A 12 -10.97 -0.78 0.44
CA TRP A 12 -9.82 -1.69 0.53
C TRP A 12 -8.57 -1.02 1.10
N CYS A 13 -8.35 0.24 0.77
CA CYS A 13 -7.24 1.02 1.31
C CYS A 13 -7.36 1.21 2.83
N VAL A 14 -8.57 1.51 3.32
CA VAL A 14 -8.84 1.65 4.76
C VAL A 14 -8.56 0.33 5.48
N LYS A 15 -8.89 -0.80 4.86
CA LYS A 15 -8.59 -2.14 5.39
C LYS A 15 -7.10 -2.42 5.49
N ALA A 16 -6.33 -2.07 4.44
CA ALA A 16 -4.87 -2.20 4.43
C ALA A 16 -4.20 -1.37 5.54
N LYS A 17 -4.59 -0.10 5.68
CA LYS A 17 -4.08 0.78 6.75
C LYS A 17 -4.40 0.25 8.14
N ASN A 18 -5.63 -0.21 8.37
CA ASN A 18 -6.00 -0.80 9.66
C ASN A 18 -5.20 -2.07 9.96
N TYR A 19 -4.95 -2.90 8.95
CA TYR A 19 -4.11 -4.09 9.11
C TYR A 19 -2.71 -3.69 9.59
N LEU A 20 -2.03 -2.80 8.88
CA LEU A 20 -0.69 -2.33 9.23
C LEU A 20 -0.64 -1.67 10.62
N LYS A 21 -1.67 -0.89 10.99
CA LYS A 21 -1.80 -0.36 12.35
C LYS A 21 -1.95 -1.47 13.38
N SER A 22 -2.70 -2.54 13.08
CA SER A 22 -2.88 -3.68 13.97
C SER A 22 -1.59 -4.43 14.23
N VAL A 23 -0.70 -4.53 13.23
CA VAL A 23 0.65 -5.12 13.39
C VAL A 23 1.69 -4.13 13.94
N ASN A 24 1.27 -2.92 14.37
CA ASN A 24 2.17 -1.89 14.92
C ASN A 24 3.33 -1.52 13.97
N VAL A 25 3.08 -1.58 12.66
CA VAL A 25 4.06 -1.21 11.66
C VAL A 25 3.93 0.27 11.36
N GLU A 26 5.03 1.01 11.41
CA GLU A 26 5.09 2.38 10.91
C GLU A 26 5.03 2.38 9.39
N PHE A 27 4.03 3.06 8.83
CA PHE A 27 3.86 3.22 7.39
C PHE A 27 3.52 4.66 7.02
N GLU A 28 4.00 5.07 5.86
CA GLU A 28 3.71 6.35 5.23
C GLU A 28 2.51 6.19 4.31
N ASP A 29 1.46 6.97 4.54
CA ASP A 29 0.26 6.95 3.72
C ASP A 29 0.39 7.96 2.57
N LEU A 30 0.44 7.45 1.34
CA LEU A 30 0.55 8.24 0.12
C LEU A 30 -0.79 8.22 -0.61
N ASN A 31 -1.48 9.36 -0.61
CA ASN A 31 -2.76 9.46 -1.28
C ASN A 31 -2.58 9.69 -2.79
N VAL A 32 -2.73 8.64 -3.60
CA VAL A 32 -2.57 8.72 -5.06
C VAL A 32 -3.70 9.51 -5.75
N GLN A 33 -4.76 9.89 -5.04
CA GLN A 33 -5.77 10.83 -5.56
C GLN A 33 -5.29 12.28 -5.53
N GLU A 34 -4.56 12.65 -4.48
CA GLU A 34 -4.04 14.03 -4.31
C GLU A 34 -2.63 14.16 -4.90
N ASP A 35 -1.84 13.09 -4.81
CA ASP A 35 -0.47 13.05 -5.27
C ASP A 35 -0.35 12.29 -6.59
N MET A 36 -0.27 13.05 -7.68
CA MET A 36 -0.08 12.50 -9.02
C MET A 36 1.24 11.72 -9.16
N THR A 37 2.27 12.09 -8.41
CA THR A 37 3.56 11.37 -8.44
C THR A 37 3.39 9.99 -7.85
N ALA A 38 2.73 9.89 -6.68
CA ALA A 38 2.44 8.62 -6.04
C ALA A 38 1.55 7.73 -6.93
N ARG A 39 0.63 8.31 -7.71
CA ARG A 39 -0.18 7.60 -8.70
C ARG A 39 0.67 7.02 -9.83
N ASP A 40 1.55 7.82 -10.41
CA ASP A 40 2.41 7.38 -11.52
C ASP A 40 3.40 6.31 -11.03
N GLU A 41 3.98 6.51 -9.85
CA GLU A 41 4.86 5.54 -9.20
C GLU A 41 4.14 4.23 -8.90
N MET A 42 2.90 4.30 -8.40
CA MET A 42 2.04 3.13 -8.20
C MET A 42 1.81 2.39 -9.51
N ILE A 43 1.40 3.07 -10.58
CA ILE A 43 1.14 2.44 -11.88
C ILE A 43 2.42 1.83 -12.47
N SER A 44 3.55 2.54 -12.35
CA SER A 44 4.85 2.09 -12.84
C SER A 44 5.36 0.85 -12.09
N LYS A 45 5.23 0.85 -10.76
CA LYS A 45 5.63 -0.27 -9.88
C LYS A 45 4.71 -1.47 -9.99
N SER A 46 3.40 -1.22 -9.97
CA SER A 46 2.36 -2.24 -9.94
C SER A 46 2.03 -2.80 -11.32
N LYS A 47 2.29 -2.02 -12.39
CA LYS A 47 1.81 -2.26 -13.76
C LYS A 47 0.28 -2.42 -13.87
N GLN A 48 -0.45 -2.10 -12.81
CA GLN A 48 -1.90 -2.10 -12.75
C GLN A 48 -2.39 -0.77 -12.19
N MET A 49 -3.60 -0.37 -12.58
CA MET A 49 -4.30 0.79 -12.01
C MET A 49 -5.07 0.45 -10.72
N GLY A 50 -4.76 -0.71 -10.11
CA GLY A 50 -5.47 -1.21 -8.94
C GLY A 50 -4.86 -0.69 -7.64
N VAL A 51 -5.68 -0.07 -6.80
CA VAL A 51 -5.36 0.24 -5.39
C VAL A 51 -5.98 -0.83 -4.49
N PRO A 52 -5.41 -1.11 -3.29
CA PRO A 52 -4.24 -0.47 -2.68
C PRO A 52 -2.90 -0.99 -3.23
N VAL A 53 -1.81 -0.23 -3.10
CA VAL A 53 -0.44 -0.73 -3.33
C VAL A 53 0.38 -0.46 -2.09
N LEU A 54 1.18 -1.44 -1.66
CA LEU A 54 2.04 -1.34 -0.50
C LEU A 54 3.49 -1.53 -0.94
N ASP A 55 4.38 -0.70 -0.44
CA ASP A 55 5.82 -0.85 -0.57
C ASP A 55 6.39 -1.11 0.82
N ILE A 56 6.75 -2.36 1.08
CA ILE A 56 7.24 -2.82 2.37
C ILE A 56 8.72 -3.16 2.23
N ASN A 57 9.60 -2.27 2.70
CA ASN A 57 11.07 -2.45 2.60
C ASN A 57 11.55 -2.76 1.17
N GLY A 58 10.95 -2.15 0.15
CA GLY A 58 11.28 -2.39 -1.26
C GLY A 58 10.49 -3.55 -1.90
N THR A 59 9.67 -4.26 -1.12
CA THR A 59 8.72 -5.24 -1.64
C THR A 59 7.45 -4.54 -2.06
N ILE A 60 7.21 -4.47 -3.37
CA ILE A 60 5.96 -3.94 -3.91
C ILE A 60 4.90 -5.03 -3.87
N ILE A 61 3.83 -4.78 -3.14
CA ILE A 61 2.64 -5.60 -3.05
C ILE A 61 1.51 -4.82 -3.69
N VAL A 62 0.91 -5.42 -4.70
CA VAL A 62 -0.23 -4.84 -5.40
C VAL A 62 -1.50 -5.46 -4.87
N GLY A 63 -2.50 -4.63 -4.57
CA GLY A 63 -3.74 -5.05 -3.95
C GLY A 63 -3.63 -5.22 -2.44
N PHE A 64 -4.71 -5.74 -1.86
CA PHE A 64 -4.74 -6.13 -0.45
C PHE A 64 -4.47 -7.64 -0.34
N ASP A 65 -3.19 -8.01 -0.38
CA ASP A 65 -2.75 -9.40 -0.27
C ASP A 65 -2.19 -9.68 1.12
N LYS A 66 -3.06 -10.20 2.01
CA LYS A 66 -2.68 -10.44 3.41
C LYS A 66 -1.43 -11.32 3.53
N ASN A 67 -1.31 -12.36 2.70
CA ASN A 67 -0.19 -13.29 2.75
C ASN A 67 1.14 -12.65 2.29
N ALA A 68 1.09 -11.82 1.24
CA ALA A 68 2.26 -11.08 0.80
C ALA A 68 2.68 -10.03 1.84
N ILE A 69 1.71 -9.38 2.49
CA ILE A 69 1.97 -8.40 3.55
C ILE A 69 2.64 -9.08 4.75
N ASP A 70 2.12 -10.22 5.22
CA ASP A 70 2.77 -10.99 6.29
C ASP A 70 4.20 -11.38 5.90
N SER A 71 4.38 -11.90 4.69
CA SER A 71 5.68 -12.32 4.18
C SER A 71 6.68 -11.15 4.13
N ALA A 72 6.23 -9.97 3.71
CA ALA A 72 7.09 -8.78 3.63
C ALA A 72 7.35 -8.15 5.00
N LEU A 73 6.43 -8.31 5.95
CA LEU A 73 6.59 -7.89 7.35
C LEU A 73 7.37 -8.90 8.20
N ASN A 74 7.62 -10.11 7.69
CA ASN A 74 8.21 -11.22 8.45
C ASN A 74 7.44 -11.50 9.76
N VAL A 75 6.11 -11.53 9.68
CA VAL A 75 5.22 -11.88 10.81
C VAL A 75 4.53 -13.22 10.59
#